data_AF-A0A820X6B6-F1
#
_entry.id   AF-A0A820X6B6-F1
#
_cell.length_a   1.000
_cell.length_b   1.000
_cell.length_c   1.000
_cell.angle_alpha   90.00
_cell.angle_beta   90.00
_cell.angle_gamma   90.00
#
_symmetry.space_group_name_H-M   'P 1'
#
loop_
_entity.id
_entity.type
_entity.pdbx_description
1 polymer ?
#
loop_
_entity_poly.entity_id
_entity_poly.type
_entity_poly.pdbx_seq_one_letter_code
_entity_poly.pdbx_strand_id
1 'polypeptide(L)'
;MHDPSAPKRPVGGEYGWVSPFIVAVRKYLKLDPEQLPSKDKTIVSTIVETAAAGIIEEGKNIGKLYEGNKLAEILLEKKNQEINQVWTCCAYLYSMESFLYKNLDEAMRLIGSSDHEKVWE
;
A
#
# COMPACT_ATOMS: atom_id res chain seq x y z
N MET A 1 19.64 5.40 28.47
CA MET A 1 18.95 6.69 28.69
C MET A 1 18.35 7.10 27.35
N HIS A 2 17.02 7.08 27.22
CA HIS A 2 16.35 7.55 26.01
C HIS A 2 16.12 9.06 26.15
N ASP A 3 16.65 9.83 25.21
CA ASP A 3 16.44 11.27 25.12
C ASP A 3 15.02 11.54 24.57
N PRO A 4 14.12 12.17 25.35
CA PRO A 4 12.74 12.45 24.93
C PRO A 4 12.63 13.60 23.92
N SER A 5 13.74 14.25 23.54
CA SER A 5 13.79 15.35 22.57
C SER A 5 14.30 14.95 21.19
N ALA A 6 14.62 13.66 20.98
CA ALA A 6 15.05 13.17 19.68
C ALA A 6 13.90 13.29 18.65
N PRO A 7 14.10 13.99 17.52
CA PRO A 7 13.06 14.09 16.49
C PRO A 7 12.69 12.69 16.00
N LYS A 8 11.38 12.41 15.96
CA LYS A 8 10.80 11.17 15.42
C LYS A 8 11.45 10.89 14.07
N ARG A 9 12.25 9.81 13.99
CA ARG A 9 12.94 9.46 12.75
C ARG A 9 11.90 9.19 11.65
N PRO A 10 12.05 9.75 10.44
CA PRO A 10 11.17 9.42 9.33
C PRO A 10 11.29 7.93 8.99
N VAL A 11 10.24 7.39 8.38
CA VAL A 11 10.13 6.03 7.82
C VAL A 11 11.07 5.86 6.62
N GLY A 12 12.37 6.06 6.83
CA GLY A 12 13.40 5.76 5.85
C GLY A 12 13.89 4.32 6.09
N GLY A 13 14.08 3.57 5.00
CA GLY A 13 15.05 2.46 5.03
C GLY A 13 16.45 2.99 5.40
N GLU A 14 17.46 2.13 5.37
CA GLU A 14 18.86 2.43 5.74
C GLU A 14 19.49 3.67 5.06
N TYR A 15 18.79 4.31 4.10
CA TYR A 15 19.20 5.51 3.36
C TYR A 15 18.32 6.76 3.56
N GLY A 16 17.40 6.80 4.55
CA GLY A 16 16.71 8.05 4.94
C GLY A 16 15.71 8.64 3.93
N TRP A 17 15.51 8.01 2.77
CA TRP A 17 14.51 8.42 1.78
C TRP A 17 13.19 7.67 1.98
N VAL A 18 12.11 8.41 2.19
CA VAL A 18 10.74 7.87 2.20
C VAL A 18 10.19 8.00 0.79
N SER A 19 9.81 6.88 0.18
CA SER A 19 9.23 6.90 -1.17
C SER A 19 8.01 7.84 -1.23
N PRO A 20 7.89 8.72 -2.23
CA PRO A 20 6.71 9.57 -2.44
C PRO A 20 5.40 8.78 -2.45
N PHE A 21 5.44 7.54 -2.92
CA PHE A 21 4.31 6.60 -2.85
C PHE A 21 3.85 6.36 -1.41
N ILE A 22 4.78 6.09 -0.49
CA ILE A 22 4.47 5.85 0.93
C ILE A 22 3.87 7.11 1.56
N VAL A 23 4.33 8.30 1.16
CA VAL A 23 3.77 9.58 1.62
C VAL A 23 2.34 9.78 1.12
N ALA A 24 2.06 9.47 -0.15
CA ALA A 24 0.73 9.58 -0.75
C ALA A 24 -0.27 8.60 -0.10
N VAL A 25 0.11 7.32 0.03
CA VAL A 25 -0.71 6.29 0.69
C VAL A 25 -1.02 6.67 2.13
N ARG A 26 -0.03 7.19 2.87
CA ARG A 26 -0.22 7.68 4.24
C ARG A 26 -1.26 8.80 4.30
N LYS A 27 -1.18 9.78 3.40
CA LYS A 27 -2.15 10.89 3.33
C LYS A 27 -3.56 10.37 3.03
N TYR A 28 -3.69 9.51 2.01
CA TYR A 28 -4.98 8.96 1.58
C TYR A 28 -5.66 8.16 2.70
N LEU A 29 -4.90 7.29 3.37
CA LEU A 29 -5.41 6.45 4.46
C LEU A 29 -5.47 7.18 5.82
N LYS A 30 -5.10 8.47 5.88
CA LYS A 30 -5.03 9.30 7.10
C LYS A 30 -4.25 8.63 8.24
N LEU A 31 -3.12 8.01 7.89
CA LEU A 31 -2.24 7.33 8.85
C LEU A 31 -1.17 8.30 9.39
N ASP A 32 -0.83 8.18 10.68
CA ASP A 32 0.36 8.82 11.24
C ASP A 32 1.62 8.12 10.69
N PRO A 33 2.71 8.84 10.37
CA PRO A 33 3.98 8.23 9.97
C PRO A 33 4.47 7.11 10.90
N GLU A 34 4.19 7.18 12.21
CA GLU A 34 4.58 6.11 13.16
C GLU A 34 3.74 4.84 13.05
N GLN A 35 2.60 4.92 12.36
CA GLN A 35 1.71 3.79 12.11
C GLN A 35 2.12 2.98 10.87
N LEU A 36 3.27 3.29 10.26
CA LEU A 36 3.82 2.57 9.10
C LEU A 36 5.25 2.07 9.37
N PRO A 37 5.55 0.77 9.11
CA PRO A 37 4.59 -0.34 9.05
C PRO A 37 3.71 -0.43 10.30
N SER A 38 2.41 -0.67 10.13
CA SER A 38 1.54 -0.87 11.29
C SER A 38 1.99 -2.12 12.03
N LYS A 39 2.43 -1.94 13.28
CA LYS A 39 2.67 -3.03 14.23
C LYS A 39 1.39 -3.41 14.98
N ASP A 40 0.32 -2.64 14.80
CA ASP A 40 -0.97 -2.88 15.43
C ASP A 40 -1.82 -3.79 14.54
N LYS A 41 -2.07 -5.01 15.04
CA LYS A 41 -2.89 -6.03 14.39
C LYS A 41 -4.32 -5.57 14.13
N THR A 42 -4.86 -4.66 14.95
CA THR A 42 -6.22 -4.14 14.78
C THR A 42 -6.34 -3.33 13.50
N ILE A 43 -5.28 -2.60 13.12
CA ILE A 43 -5.21 -1.80 11.90
C ILE A 43 -4.92 -2.68 10.68
N VAL A 44 -4.20 -3.81 10.84
CA VAL A 44 -3.87 -4.72 9.73
C VAL A 44 -5.14 -5.22 9.02
N SER A 45 -6.15 -5.65 9.77
CA SER A 45 -7.43 -6.11 9.18
C SER A 45 -8.10 -5.00 8.39
N THR A 46 -8.15 -3.78 8.93
CA THR A 46 -8.75 -2.62 8.24
C THR A 46 -8.00 -2.27 6.96
N ILE A 47 -6.66 -2.30 6.98
CA ILE A 47 -5.83 -2.06 5.79
C ILE A 47 -6.12 -3.13 4.73
N VAL A 48 -6.15 -4.41 5.12
CA VAL A 48 -6.42 -5.53 4.21
C VAL A 48 -7.81 -5.42 3.60
N GLU A 49 -8.83 -5.14 4.39
CA GLU A 49 -10.22 -5.01 3.92
C GLU A 49 -10.38 -3.79 2.99
N THR A 50 -9.75 -2.66 3.32
CA THR A 50 -9.77 -1.46 2.47
C THR A 50 -9.07 -1.69 1.14
N ALA A 51 -7.89 -2.32 1.16
CA ALA A 51 -7.15 -2.64 -0.05
C ALA A 51 -7.91 -3.65 -0.93
N ALA A 52 -8.50 -4.68 -0.34
CA ALA A 52 -9.33 -5.65 -1.06
C ALA A 52 -10.53 -4.98 -1.74
N ALA A 53 -11.21 -4.05 -1.06
CA ALA A 53 -12.30 -3.28 -1.65
C ALA A 53 -11.84 -2.43 -2.84
N GLY A 54 -10.70 -1.74 -2.71
CA GLY A 54 -10.12 -0.94 -3.81
C GLY A 54 -9.74 -1.80 -5.03
N ILE A 55 -9.19 -3.00 -4.81
CA ILE A 55 -8.88 -3.95 -5.90
C ILE A 55 -10.15 -4.38 -6.64
N ILE A 56 -11.25 -4.64 -5.92
CA ILE A 56 -12.53 -5.02 -6.54
C ILE A 56 -13.12 -3.85 -7.32
N GLU A 57 -13.10 -2.64 -6.75
CA GLU A 57 -13.61 -1.44 -7.40
C GLU A 57 -12.84 -1.11 -8.68
N GLU A 58 -11.51 -1.16 -8.64
CA GLU A 58 -10.69 -0.94 -9.82
C GLU A 58 -10.94 -2.02 -10.87
N GLY A 59 -10.98 -3.30 -10.46
CA GLY A 59 -11.35 -4.40 -11.34
C GLY A 59 -12.72 -4.19 -12.00
N LYS A 60 -13.70 -3.62 -11.29
CA LYS A 60 -15.00 -3.25 -11.86
C LYS A 60 -14.87 -2.14 -12.90
N ASN A 61 -14.12 -1.08 -12.60
CA ASN A 61 -13.96 0.10 -13.46
C ASN A 61 -13.32 -0.24 -14.81
N ILE A 62 -12.39 -1.20 -14.83
CA ILE A 62 -11.66 -1.60 -16.03
C ILE A 62 -12.24 -2.86 -16.71
N GLY A 63 -13.42 -3.32 -16.29
CA GLY A 63 -14.08 -4.51 -16.89
C GLY A 63 -13.44 -5.86 -16.54
N LYS A 64 -12.63 -5.91 -15.48
CA LYS A 64 -11.89 -7.09 -14.98
C LYS A 64 -12.38 -7.56 -13.60
N LEU A 65 -13.68 -7.46 -13.33
CA LEU A 65 -14.27 -7.75 -12.02
C LEU A 65 -13.95 -9.16 -11.49
N TYR A 66 -13.90 -10.17 -12.36
CA TYR A 66 -13.54 -11.53 -11.96
C TYR A 66 -12.10 -11.61 -11.41
N GLU A 67 -11.16 -10.98 -12.12
CA GLU A 67 -9.76 -10.89 -11.70
C GLU A 67 -9.64 -10.08 -10.39
N GLY A 68 -10.35 -8.95 -10.28
CA GLY A 68 -10.37 -8.13 -9.06
C GLY A 68 -10.86 -8.89 -7.84
N ASN A 69 -11.96 -9.65 -7.97
CA ASN A 69 -12.45 -10.50 -6.89
C ASN A 69 -11.44 -11.59 -6.49
N LYS A 70 -10.77 -12.22 -7.46
CA LYS A 70 -9.77 -13.25 -7.19
C LYS A 70 -8.56 -12.71 -6.43
N LEU A 71 -8.05 -11.54 -6.82
CA LEU A 71 -6.93 -10.89 -6.12
C LEU A 71 -7.33 -10.44 -4.71
N ALA A 72 -8.54 -9.88 -4.56
CA ALA A 72 -9.06 -9.46 -3.25
C ALA A 72 -9.29 -10.64 -2.31
N GLU A 73 -9.78 -11.78 -2.81
CA GLU A 73 -9.95 -13.02 -2.05
C GLU A 73 -8.60 -13.49 -1.45
N ILE A 74 -7.54 -13.54 -2.27
CA ILE A 74 -6.18 -13.91 -1.83
C ILE A 74 -5.67 -12.97 -0.72
N LEU A 75 -5.93 -11.67 -0.83
CA LEU A 75 -5.51 -10.69 0.17
C LEU A 75 -6.29 -10.83 1.48
N LEU A 76 -7.61 -11.04 1.39
CA LEU A 76 -8.51 -11.19 2.55
C LEU A 76 -8.18 -12.42 3.40
N GLU A 77 -7.61 -13.48 2.82
CA GLU A 77 -7.11 -14.64 3.60
C GLU A 77 -6.04 -14.25 4.64
N LYS A 78 -5.35 -13.12 4.44
CA LYS A 78 -4.26 -12.67 5.32
C LYS A 78 -4.72 -11.64 6.34
N LYS A 79 -6.02 -11.30 6.40
CA LYS A 79 -6.52 -10.21 7.25
C LYS A 79 -6.26 -10.37 8.75
N ASN A 80 -6.17 -11.62 9.22
CA ASN A 80 -5.91 -11.96 10.63
C ASN A 80 -4.44 -12.32 10.90
N GLN A 81 -3.57 -12.10 9.92
CA GLN A 81 -2.14 -12.44 10.00
C GLN A 81 -1.30 -11.24 10.43
N GLU A 82 -0.02 -11.49 10.70
CA GLU A 82 0.95 -10.42 10.94
C GLU A 82 1.18 -9.59 9.67
N ILE A 83 1.53 -8.30 9.85
CA ILE A 83 1.79 -7.38 8.73
C ILE A 83 2.85 -7.91 7.75
N ASN A 84 3.84 -8.67 8.23
CA ASN A 84 4.87 -9.28 7.37
C ASN A 84 4.27 -10.31 6.40
N GLN A 85 3.25 -11.07 6.81
CA GLN A 85 2.59 -12.03 5.94
C GLN A 85 1.69 -11.33 4.93
N VAL A 86 1.03 -10.25 5.34
CA VAL A 86 0.26 -9.37 4.44
C VAL A 86 1.19 -8.76 3.38
N TRP A 87 2.35 -8.24 3.77
CA TRP A 87 3.33 -7.69 2.85
C TRP A 87 3.86 -8.70 1.85
N THR A 88 4.15 -9.92 2.32
CA THR A 88 4.56 -11.02 1.44
C THR A 88 3.47 -11.34 0.43
N CYS A 89 2.20 -11.33 0.86
CA CYS A 89 1.05 -11.51 -0.02
C CYS A 89 0.93 -10.36 -1.05
N CYS A 90 1.07 -9.11 -0.62
CA CYS A 90 1.05 -7.96 -1.54
C CYS A 90 2.17 -8.07 -2.60
N ALA A 91 3.40 -8.40 -2.19
CA ALA A 91 4.50 -8.61 -3.12
C ALA A 91 4.19 -9.72 -4.13
N TYR A 92 3.58 -10.82 -3.68
CA TYR A 92 3.09 -11.87 -4.56
C TYR A 92 2.04 -11.37 -5.55
N LEU A 93 1.00 -10.66 -5.09
CA LEU A 93 -0.05 -10.09 -5.95
C LEU A 93 0.52 -9.14 -7.01
N TYR A 94 1.52 -8.33 -6.65
CA TYR A 94 2.23 -7.43 -7.57
C TYR A 94 3.19 -8.14 -8.52
N SER A 95 3.52 -9.41 -8.28
CA SER A 95 4.32 -10.21 -9.22
C SER A 95 3.46 -11.00 -10.22
N MET A 96 2.15 -11.09 -9.98
CA MET A 96 1.23 -11.74 -10.91
C MET A 96 1.04 -10.85 -12.14
N GLU A 97 0.93 -11.47 -13.33
CA GLU A 97 0.59 -10.76 -14.56
C GLU A 97 -0.90 -10.32 -14.55
N SER A 98 -1.22 -9.39 -13.67
CA SER A 98 -2.58 -8.91 -13.42
C SER A 98 -2.71 -7.42 -13.74
N PHE A 99 -3.94 -6.92 -13.74
CA PHE A 99 -4.14 -5.46 -13.83
C PHE A 99 -3.49 -4.71 -12.67
N LEU A 100 -3.40 -5.33 -11.49
CA LEU A 100 -2.81 -4.69 -10.32
C LEU A 100 -1.32 -4.40 -10.53
N TYR A 101 -0.58 -5.33 -11.14
CA TYR A 101 0.81 -5.12 -11.53
C TYR A 101 0.94 -4.03 -12.60
N LYS A 102 0.11 -4.09 -13.65
CA LYS A 102 0.15 -3.12 -14.77
C LYS A 102 -0.14 -1.71 -14.30
N ASN A 103 -1.18 -1.54 -13.49
CA ASN A 103 -1.55 -0.25 -12.91
C ASN A 103 -0.46 0.27 -11.97
N LEU A 104 0.16 -0.60 -11.16
CA LEU A 104 1.27 -0.20 -10.28
C LEU A 104 2.52 0.20 -11.07
N ASP A 105 2.89 -0.52 -12.12
CA ASP A 105 4.04 -0.20 -12.98
C ASP A 105 3.82 1.11 -13.73
N GLU A 106 2.65 1.30 -14.34
CA GLU A 106 2.25 2.58 -14.94
C GLU A 106 2.30 3.69 -13.92
N ALA A 107 1.82 3.42 -12.71
CA ALA A 107 1.83 4.39 -11.65
C ALA A 107 3.25 4.79 -11.23
N MET A 108 4.09 3.81 -10.92
CA MET A 108 5.47 4.06 -10.52
C MET A 108 6.26 4.83 -11.58
N ARG A 109 5.89 4.73 -12.86
CA ARG A 109 6.51 5.52 -13.94
C ARG A 109 6.16 7.00 -13.93
N LEU A 110 4.98 7.41 -13.45
CA LEU A 110 4.64 8.84 -13.39
C LEU A 110 5.02 9.48 -12.05
N ILE A 111 5.36 8.70 -11.01
CA ILE A 111 5.86 9.23 -9.73
C ILE A 111 7.21 9.94 -9.94
N GLY A 112 7.28 11.22 -9.60
CA GLY A 112 8.48 12.06 -9.73
C GLY A 112 8.60 12.81 -11.06
N SER A 113 7.63 12.62 -11.97
CA SER A 113 7.47 13.49 -13.13
C SER A 113 6.66 14.74 -12.73
N SER A 114 7.24 15.92 -12.91
CA SER A 114 6.57 17.21 -12.67
C SER A 114 5.30 17.39 -13.51
N ASP A 115 5.23 16.73 -14.66
CA ASP A 115 4.13 16.88 -15.62
C ASP A 115 2.88 16.11 -15.20
N HIS A 116 3.00 15.22 -14.20
CA HIS A 116 1.94 14.32 -13.78
C HIS A 116 1.57 14.46 -12.30
N GLU A 117 2.05 15.48 -11.58
CA GLU A 117 1.73 15.69 -10.15
C GLU A 117 0.23 15.54 -9.84
N LYS A 118 -0.65 16.08 -10.70
CA LYS A 118 -2.12 16.00 -10.54
C LYS A 118 -2.71 14.58 -10.63
N VAL A 119 -1.96 13.61 -11.12
CA VAL A 119 -2.38 12.20 -11.21
C VAL A 119 -2.07 11.46 -9.90
N TRP A 120 -1.16 12.00 -9.07
CA TRP A 120 -0.71 11.44 -7.79
C TRP A 120 -1.26 12.14 -6.55
N GLU A 121 -1.79 13.36 -6.68
CA GLU A 121 -2.44 14.13 -5.61
C GLU A 121 -3.84 13.60 -5.25
#